data_AF-A0A2W5YQX5-F1
#
_entry.id   AF-A0A2W5YQX5-F1
#
_cell.length_a   1.000
_cell.length_b   1.000
_cell.length_c   1.000
_cell.angle_alpha   90.00
_cell.angle_beta   90.00
_cell.angle_gamma   90.00
#
_symmetry.space_group_name_H-M   'P 1'
#
loop_
_entity.id
_entity.type
_entity.pdbx_description
1 polymer ?
#
loop_
_entity_poly.entity_id
_entity_poly.type
_entity_poly.pdbx_seq_one_letter_code
_entity_poly.pdbx_strand_id
1 'polypeptide(L)' 'MSTVTEIQAAIPNLSREEIEQIRGWIDDYLEDRLELTDEVRAKLDQSRREIAAGQYKTRQPS' A
#
# COMPACT_ATOMS: atom_id res chain seq x y z
N MET A 1 -22.27 -10.73 17.49
CA MET A 1 -21.93 -9.47 16.80
C MET A 1 -20.65 -9.68 16.02
N SER A 2 -20.45 -8.94 14.93
CA SER A 2 -19.17 -8.99 14.21
C SER A 2 -18.15 -8.14 14.97
N THR A 3 -16.91 -8.62 15.07
CA THR A 3 -15.77 -7.87 15.62
C THR A 3 -15.62 -6.50 14.95
N VAL A 4 -15.97 -6.38 13.67
CA VAL A 4 -15.96 -5.10 12.94
C VAL A 4 -16.95 -4.10 13.53
N THR A 5 -18.16 -4.56 13.88
CA THR A 5 -19.20 -3.71 14.45
C THR A 5 -18.81 -3.19 15.84
N GLU A 6 -18.13 -4.00 16.63
CA GLU A 6 -17.62 -3.61 17.95
C GLU A 6 -16.52 -2.55 17.83
N ILE A 7 -15.59 -2.72 16.89
CA ILE A 7 -14.53 -1.72 16.61
C ILE A 7 -15.16 -0.40 16.13
N GLN A 8 -16.13 -0.45 15.22
CA GLN A 8 -16.82 0.75 14.72
C GLN A 8 -17.55 1.51 15.85
N ALA A 9 -18.10 0.80 16.83
CA ALA A 9 -18.74 1.42 17.99
C ALA A 9 -17.73 2.05 18.97
N ALA A 10 -16.48 1.58 18.98
CA ALA A 10 -15.42 2.12 19.82
C ALA A 10 -14.78 3.39 19.25
N ILE A 11 -14.66 3.51 17.92
CA ILE A 11 -13.99 4.64 17.25
C ILE A 11 -14.51 6.03 17.66
N PRO A 12 -15.83 6.28 17.80
CA PRO A 12 -16.36 7.59 18.19
C PRO A 12 -15.94 8.06 19.59
N ASN A 13 -15.50 7.14 20.46
CA ASN A 13 -15.08 7.47 21.83
C ASN A 13 -13.60 7.86 21.92
N LEU A 14 -12.86 7.77 20.83
CA LEU A 14 -11.45 8.08 20.76
C LEU A 14 -11.21 9.56 20.49
N SER A 15 -10.10 10.08 21.01
CA SER A 15 -9.59 11.38 20.60
C SER A 15 -9.13 11.35 19.14
N ARG A 16 -9.01 12.53 18.54
CA ARG A 16 -8.49 12.65 17.16
C ARG A 16 -7.10 12.03 17.00
N GLU A 17 -6.24 12.17 18.00
CA GLU A 17 -4.87 11.64 17.96
C GLU A 17 -4.86 10.12 17.95
N GLU A 18 -5.69 9.49 18.78
CA GLU A 18 -5.87 8.03 18.80
C GLU A 18 -6.47 7.50 17.49
N ILE A 19 -7.40 8.24 16.87
CA ILE A 19 -7.96 7.88 15.56
C ILE A 19 -6.90 7.89 14.47
N GLU A 20 -6.02 8.90 14.43
CA GLU A 20 -4.92 8.95 13.46
C GLU A 20 -3.88 7.84 13.70
N GLN A 21 -3.61 7.48 14.96
CA GLN A 21 -2.75 6.34 15.28
C GLN A 21 -3.33 5.02 14.78
N ILE A 22 -4.63 4.79 14.99
CA ILE A 22 -5.32 3.59 14.46
C ILE A 22 -5.30 3.57 12.94
N ARG A 23 -5.52 4.73 12.30
CA ARG A 23 -5.46 4.84 10.84
C ARG A 23 -4.09 4.43 10.31
N GLY A 24 -3.02 5.00 10.86
CA GLY A 24 -1.65 4.65 10.47
C GLY A 24 -1.36 3.17 10.65
N TRP A 25 -1.77 2.59 11.79
CA TRP A 25 -1.61 1.15 12.02
C TRP A 25 -2.39 0.28 11.02
N ILE A 26 -3.62 0.67 10.64
CA ILE A 26 -4.40 -0.06 9.63
C ILE A 26 -3.71 0.01 8.27
N ASP A 27 -3.22 1.19 7.88
CA ASP A 27 -2.53 1.38 6.61
C ASP A 27 -1.27 0.49 6.55
N ASP A 28 -0.43 0.51 7.60
CA ASP A 28 0.77 -0.34 7.71
C ASP A 28 0.40 -1.84 7.69
N TYR A 29 -0.60 -2.25 8.46
CA TYR A 29 -1.05 -3.64 8.53
C TYR A 29 -1.58 -4.17 7.19
N LEU A 30 -2.26 -3.32 6.43
CA LEU A 30 -2.72 -3.67 5.09
C LEU A 30 -1.56 -3.71 4.11
N GLU A 31 -0.63 -2.75 4.18
CA GLU A 31 0.57 -2.70 3.34
C GLU A 31 1.47 -3.92 3.55
N ASP A 32 1.70 -4.33 4.80
CA ASP A 32 2.45 -5.54 5.16
C ASP A 32 1.84 -6.84 4.58
N ARG A 33 0.53 -6.82 4.33
CA ARG A 33 -0.23 -7.93 3.75
C ARG A 33 -0.39 -7.84 2.25
N LEU A 34 0.04 -6.74 1.63
CA LEU A 34 0.15 -6.67 0.18
C LEU A 34 1.32 -7.55 -0.24
N GLU A 35 1.03 -8.77 -0.64
CA GLU A 35 2.05 -9.65 -1.19
C GLU A 35 2.48 -9.18 -2.59
N LEU A 36 3.78 -9.27 -2.85
CA LEU A 36 4.30 -9.10 -4.20
C LEU A 36 3.81 -10.25 -5.07
N THR A 37 2.68 -10.02 -5.74
CA THR A 37 2.06 -11.03 -6.62
C THR A 37 3.02 -11.42 -7.73
N ASP A 38 2.86 -12.63 -8.25
CA ASP A 38 3.68 -13.11 -9.38
C ASP A 38 3.57 -12.19 -10.60
N GLU A 39 2.42 -11.55 -10.80
CA GLU A 39 2.23 -10.55 -11.85
C GLU A 39 3.10 -9.30 -11.63
N VAL A 40 3.10 -8.75 -10.40
CA VAL A 40 3.93 -7.58 -10.06
C VAL A 40 5.42 -7.94 -10.18
N ARG A 41 5.82 -9.14 -9.71
CA ARG A 41 7.18 -9.65 -9.87
C ARG A 41 7.59 -9.75 -11.34
N ALA A 42 6.73 -10.33 -12.18
CA ALA A 42 6.99 -10.48 -13.61
C ALA A 42 7.14 -9.12 -14.31
N LYS A 43 6.30 -8.14 -13.96
CA LYS A 43 6.40 -6.76 -14.48
C LYS A 43 7.70 -6.10 -14.07
N LEU A 44 8.12 -6.23 -12.81
CA LEU A 44 9.39 -5.68 -12.34
C LEU A 44 10.60 -6.31 -13.04
N ASP A 45 10.58 -7.63 -13.23
CA ASP A 45 11.65 -8.33 -13.95
C ASP A 45 11.70 -7.92 -15.43
N GLN A 46 10.54 -7.72 -16.06
CA GLN A 46 10.46 -7.18 -17.42
C GLN A 46 11.03 -5.76 -17.49
N SER A 47 10.62 -4.85 -16.59
CA SER A 47 11.15 -3.48 -16.55
C SER A 47 12.66 -3.45 -16.33
N ARG A 48 13.22 -4.33 -15.49
CA ARG A 48 14.68 -4.46 -15.31
C ARG A 48 15.39 -4.84 -16.62
N ARG A 49 14.82 -5.77 -17.39
CA ARG A 49 15.36 -6.17 -18.71
C ARG A 49 15.29 -5.02 -19.72
N GLU A 50 14.17 -4.31 -19.77
CA GLU A 50 13.98 -3.16 -20.66
C GLU A 50 14.99 -2.05 -20.36
N ILE A 51 15.18 -1.73 -19.07
CA ILE A 51 16.18 -0.74 -18.65
C ILE A 51 17.59 -1.19 -19.06
N ALA A 52 17.95 -2.45 -18.80
CA ALA A 52 19.26 -3.00 -19.20
C ALA A 52 19.47 -3.00 -20.72
N ALA A 53 18.40 -3.17 -21.50
CA ALA A 53 18.40 -3.11 -22.95
C ALA A 53 18.34 -1.68 -23.52
N GLY A 54 18.30 -0.65 -22.67
CA GLY A 54 18.15 0.75 -23.11
C GLY A 54 16.75 1.09 -23.64
N GLN A 55 15.75 0.23 -23.41
CA GLN A 55 14.38 0.34 -23.89
C GLN A 55 13.51 1.12 -22.90
N TYR A 56 13.91 2.35 -22.59
CA TYR A 56 13.16 3.22 -21.68
C TYR A 56 12.98 4.61 -22.28
N LYS A 57 11.91 5.30 -21.86
CA LYS A 57 11.66 6.69 -22.26
C LYS A 57 11.93 7.61 -21.09
N THR A 58 12.82 8.57 -21.28
CA THR A 58 13.00 9.69 -20.34
C THR A 58 12.29 10.92 -20.88
N ARG A 59 11.51 11.60 -20.04
CA ARG A 59 10.97 12.92 -20.40
C ARG A 59 12.14 13.88 -20.64
N GLN A 60 12.27 14.41 -21.85
CA GLN A 60 13.14 15.55 -22.10
C GLN A 60 12.32 16.84 -21.92
N PRO A 61 12.73 17.76 -21.04
CA PRO A 61 12.14 19.09 -21.00
C PRO A 61 12.49 19.83 -22.30
N SER A 62 11.48 20.48 -22.87
CA SER A 62 11.59 21.45 -23.97
C SER A 62 12.11 22.80 -23.49
#